data_AF-A0A842N3N2-F1
#
_entry.id   AF-A0A842N3N2-F1
#
_cell.length_a   1.000
_cell.length_b   1.000
_cell.length_c   1.000
_cell.angle_alpha   90.00
_cell.angle_beta   90.00
_cell.angle_gamma   90.00
#
_symmetry.space_group_name_H-M   'P 1'
#
loop_
_entity.id
_entity.type
_entity.pdbx_description
1 polymer ?
#
loop_
_entity_poly.entity_id
_entity_poly.type
_entity_poly.pdbx_seq_one_letter_code
_entity_poly.pdbx_strand_id
1 'polypeptide(L)'
;MEKQVMLKVYTEFNELFTKWFDILLEDEELNARLDDEFKPVIEQNGYETEIDNLSGGEKTALALAYRLALNKVINDVVESIKTKDIIILDEPTDGFSTEQLDKMRDVLEQLGIKQTIIVSHESKIESFVEKVLKVSKS
;
A
#
# COMPACT_ATOMS: atom_id res chain seq x y z
N MET A 1 -11.79 -23.55 -13.65
CA MET A 1 -11.68 -23.27 -12.21
C MET A 1 -10.51 -22.35 -11.94
N GLU A 2 -9.25 -22.72 -12.23
CA GLU A 2 -8.06 -21.84 -12.04
C GLU A 2 -8.15 -20.49 -12.78
N LYS A 3 -8.53 -20.47 -14.07
CA LYS A 3 -8.68 -19.21 -14.82
C LYS A 3 -9.67 -18.21 -14.20
N GLN A 4 -10.78 -18.70 -13.64
CA GLN A 4 -11.78 -17.83 -12.99
C GLN A 4 -11.28 -17.31 -11.64
N VAL A 5 -10.52 -18.11 -10.90
CA VAL A 5 -9.89 -17.68 -9.64
C VAL A 5 -8.82 -16.63 -9.92
N MET A 6 -7.93 -16.86 -10.90
CA MET A 6 -6.90 -15.89 -11.27
C MET A 6 -7.48 -14.57 -11.77
N LEU A 7 -8.57 -14.61 -12.55
CA LEU A 7 -9.24 -13.41 -13.00
C LEU A 7 -9.86 -12.63 -11.84
N LYS A 8 -10.47 -13.33 -10.87
CA LYS A 8 -10.98 -12.69 -9.65
C LYS A 8 -9.86 -12.04 -8.82
N VAL A 9 -8.76 -12.77 -8.61
CA VAL A 9 -7.55 -12.28 -7.92
C VAL A 9 -7.03 -11.01 -8.60
N TYR A 10 -6.93 -11.03 -9.92
CA TYR A 10 -6.49 -9.87 -10.70
C TYR A 10 -7.43 -8.67 -10.53
N THR A 11 -8.74 -8.86 -10.72
CA THR A 11 -9.71 -7.78 -10.58
C THR A 11 -9.66 -7.15 -9.19
N GLU A 12 -9.69 -7.97 -8.14
CA GLU A 12 -9.67 -7.50 -6.75
C GLU A 12 -8.33 -6.82 -6.40
N PHE A 13 -7.22 -7.36 -6.89
CA PHE A 13 -5.91 -6.77 -6.68
C PHE A 13 -5.78 -5.42 -7.40
N ASN A 14 -6.15 -5.34 -8.67
CA ASN A 14 -6.10 -4.09 -9.43
C ASN A 14 -6.99 -3.01 -8.79
N GLU A 15 -8.21 -3.36 -8.40
CA GLU A 15 -9.13 -2.43 -7.74
C GLU A 15 -8.58 -1.88 -6.43
N LEU A 16 -8.04 -2.74 -5.55
CA LEU A 16 -7.44 -2.32 -4.29
C LEU A 16 -6.16 -1.51 -4.50
N PHE A 17 -5.32 -1.93 -5.45
CA PHE A 17 -4.07 -1.27 -5.78
C PHE A 17 -4.31 0.16 -6.27
N THR A 18 -5.15 0.35 -7.29
CA THR A 18 -5.49 1.66 -7.83
C THR A 18 -6.12 2.53 -6.73
N LYS A 19 -7.12 2.01 -6.01
CA LYS A 19 -7.78 2.76 -4.94
C LYS A 19 -6.81 3.24 -3.86
N TRP A 20 -5.92 2.38 -3.37
CA TRP A 20 -4.99 2.75 -2.30
C TRP A 20 -3.85 3.64 -2.80
N PHE A 21 -3.45 3.49 -4.06
CA PHE A 21 -2.52 4.42 -4.68
C PHE A 21 -3.11 5.84 -4.76
N ASP A 22 -4.35 5.96 -5.25
CA ASP A 22 -5.06 7.24 -5.38
C ASP A 22 -5.22 7.93 -4.01
N ILE A 23 -5.55 7.15 -2.96
CA ILE A 23 -5.67 7.67 -1.59
C ILE A 23 -4.32 8.20 -1.07
N LEU A 24 -3.21 7.50 -1.36
CA LEU A 24 -1.88 7.87 -0.83
C LEU A 24 -1.27 9.08 -1.54
N LEU A 25 -1.59 9.32 -2.80
CA LEU A 25 -0.97 10.38 -3.60
C LEU A 25 -1.79 11.66 -3.71
N GLU A 26 -3.13 11.55 -3.75
CA GLU A 26 -4.03 12.69 -4.00
C GLU A 26 -3.63 13.54 -5.23
N ASP A 27 -2.97 12.94 -6.22
CA ASP A 27 -2.59 13.55 -7.49
C ASP A 27 -3.41 12.94 -8.62
N GLU A 28 -4.39 13.71 -9.13
CA GLU A 28 -5.27 13.25 -10.21
C GLU A 28 -4.53 13.06 -11.55
N GLU A 29 -3.36 13.69 -11.72
CA GLU A 29 -2.56 13.55 -12.95
C GLU A 29 -1.75 12.26 -12.96
N LEU A 30 -1.53 11.62 -11.79
CA LEU A 30 -0.73 10.40 -11.67
C LEU A 30 -1.58 9.23 -11.19
N ASN A 31 -1.75 8.23 -12.06
CA ASN A 31 -2.56 7.04 -11.79
C ASN A 31 -1.70 5.79 -11.93
N ALA A 32 -2.11 4.70 -11.26
CA ALA A 32 -1.47 3.40 -11.40
C ALA A 32 -2.50 2.27 -11.50
N ARG A 33 -2.20 1.29 -12.35
CA ARG A 33 -2.98 0.06 -12.54
C ARG A 33 -2.04 -1.13 -12.71
N LEU A 34 -2.60 -2.33 -12.75
CA LEU A 34 -1.88 -3.54 -13.11
C LEU A 34 -2.10 -3.87 -14.60
N ASP A 35 -1.13 -4.56 -15.20
CA ASP A 35 -1.31 -5.27 -16.46
C ASP A 35 -1.67 -6.74 -16.23
N ASP A 36 -1.89 -7.48 -17.32
CA ASP A 36 -2.23 -8.92 -17.29
C ASP A 36 -1.14 -9.81 -16.63
N GLU A 37 0.07 -9.28 -16.42
CA GLU A 37 1.19 -9.93 -15.73
C GLU A 37 1.35 -9.44 -14.27
N PHE A 38 0.37 -8.71 -13.74
CA PHE A 38 0.38 -8.09 -12.42
C PHE A 38 1.50 -7.04 -12.23
N LYS A 39 2.03 -6.49 -13.31
CA LYS A 39 3.04 -5.43 -13.22
C LYS A 39 2.35 -4.08 -13.08
N PRO A 40 2.83 -3.21 -12.18
CA PRO A 40 2.38 -1.83 -12.11
C PRO A 40 2.66 -1.11 -13.43
N VAL A 41 1.61 -0.51 -14.01
CA VAL A 41 1.65 0.44 -15.11
C VAL A 41 1.26 1.79 -14.55
N ILE A 42 2.10 2.79 -14.78
CA ILE A 42 1.91 4.15 -14.27
C ILE A 42 1.54 5.05 -15.43
N GLU A 43 0.52 5.87 -15.24
CA GLU A 43 0.06 6.84 -16.22
C GLU A 43 0.15 8.24 -15.62
N GLN A 44 0.90 9.13 -16.26
CA GLN A 44 1.01 10.53 -15.88
C GLN A 44 0.44 11.39 -17.01
N ASN A 45 -0.51 12.27 -16.70
CA ASN A 45 -1.17 13.14 -17.69
C ASN A 45 -1.77 12.37 -18.88
N GLY A 46 -2.23 11.13 -18.63
CA GLY A 46 -2.82 10.25 -19.64
C GLY A 46 -1.82 9.50 -20.53
N TYR A 47 -0.52 9.53 -20.21
CA TYR A 47 0.53 8.78 -20.92
C TYR A 47 1.28 7.85 -19.97
N GLU A 48 1.65 6.66 -20.44
CA GLU A 48 2.47 5.75 -19.63
C GLU A 48 3.86 6.35 -19.34
N THR A 49 4.32 6.19 -18.10
CA THR A 49 5.63 6.66 -17.64
C THR A 49 6.38 5.55 -16.89
N GLU A 50 7.69 5.70 -16.77
CA GLU A 50 8.54 4.75 -16.05
C GLU A 50 8.57 5.06 -14.55
N ILE A 51 8.69 4.01 -13.72
CA ILE A 51 8.84 4.14 -12.25
C ILE A 51 10.01 5.07 -11.91
N ASP A 52 11.08 5.08 -12.70
CA ASP A 52 12.27 5.89 -12.43
C ASP A 52 11.98 7.40 -12.46
N ASN A 53 10.97 7.84 -13.21
CA ASN A 53 10.55 9.24 -13.30
C ASN A 53 9.76 9.72 -12.08
N LEU A 54 9.32 8.79 -11.21
CA LEU A 54 8.56 9.13 -10.01
C LEU A 54 9.44 9.75 -8.92
N SER A 55 8.84 10.67 -8.16
CA SER A 55 9.43 11.23 -6.94
C SER A 55 9.59 10.15 -5.86
N GLY A 56 10.36 10.44 -4.81
CA GLY A 56 10.58 9.49 -3.71
C GLY A 56 9.26 9.06 -3.04
N GLY A 57 8.39 10.02 -2.72
CA GLY A 57 7.08 9.77 -2.12
C GLY A 57 6.15 8.98 -3.04
N GLU A 58 6.15 9.27 -4.34
CA GLU A 58 5.37 8.52 -5.34
C GLU A 58 5.83 7.06 -5.44
N LYS A 59 7.15 6.82 -5.48
CA LYS A 59 7.71 5.46 -5.48
C LYS A 59 7.31 4.70 -4.22
N THR A 60 7.38 5.33 -3.07
CA THR A 60 6.97 4.73 -1.80
C THR A 60 5.46 4.45 -1.78
N ALA A 61 4.62 5.36 -2.30
CA ALA A 61 3.18 5.20 -2.35
C ALA A 61 2.77 4.03 -3.27
N LEU A 62 3.38 3.95 -4.46
CA LEU A 62 3.22 2.84 -5.40
C LEU A 62 3.60 1.51 -4.74
N ALA A 63 4.78 1.48 -4.13
CA ALA A 63 5.34 0.31 -3.46
C ALA A 63 4.48 -0.17 -2.29
N LEU A 64 3.93 0.77 -1.50
CA LEU A 64 3.09 0.49 -0.34
C LEU A 64 1.71 -0.02 -0.80
N ALA A 65 1.02 0.72 -1.68
CA ALA A 65 -0.29 0.33 -2.21
C ALA A 65 -0.26 -1.07 -2.81
N TYR A 66 0.76 -1.37 -3.64
CA TYR A 66 0.92 -2.69 -4.25
C TYR A 66 1.07 -3.80 -3.22
N ARG A 67 1.96 -3.61 -2.23
CA ARG A 67 2.24 -4.61 -1.19
C ARG A 67 1.03 -4.87 -0.30
N LEU A 68 0.34 -3.80 0.10
CA LEU A 68 -0.87 -3.91 0.92
C LEU A 68 -1.97 -4.63 0.14
N ALA A 69 -2.23 -4.21 -1.12
CA ALA A 69 -3.30 -4.77 -1.92
C ALA A 69 -3.06 -6.26 -2.21
N LEU A 70 -1.82 -6.64 -2.54
CA LEU A 70 -1.44 -8.04 -2.68
C LEU A 70 -1.65 -8.82 -1.38
N ASN A 71 -1.24 -8.27 -0.23
CA ASN A 71 -1.43 -8.93 1.07
C ASN A 71 -2.91 -9.19 1.35
N LYS A 72 -3.77 -8.20 1.09
CA LYS A 72 -5.22 -8.31 1.27
C LYS A 72 -5.83 -9.41 0.41
N VAL A 73 -5.53 -9.40 -0.90
CA VAL A 73 -6.07 -10.37 -1.85
C VAL A 73 -5.63 -11.80 -1.52
N ILE A 74 -4.36 -12.00 -1.18
CA ILE A 74 -3.83 -13.31 -0.79
C ILE A 74 -4.51 -13.82 0.49
N ASN A 75 -4.74 -12.93 1.45
CA ASN A 75 -5.47 -13.27 2.68
C ASN A 75 -6.95 -13.59 2.43
N ASP A 76 -7.59 -12.98 1.44
CA ASP A 76 -9.00 -13.24 1.12
C ASP A 76 -9.19 -14.53 0.31
N VAL A 77 -8.21 -14.89 -0.53
CA VAL A 77 -8.29 -16.08 -1.40
C VAL A 77 -7.81 -17.35 -0.71
N VAL A 78 -6.81 -17.26 0.18
CA VAL A 78 -6.20 -18.43 0.80
C VAL A 78 -6.66 -18.55 2.25
N GLU A 79 -7.73 -19.32 2.48
CA GLU A 79 -8.30 -19.57 3.81
C GLU A 79 -7.29 -20.13 4.83
N SER A 80 -6.28 -20.89 4.37
CA SER A 80 -5.30 -21.56 5.22
C SER A 80 -4.17 -20.67 5.73
N ILE A 81 -4.04 -19.42 5.25
CA ILE A 81 -3.00 -18.50 5.73
C ILE A 81 -3.32 -18.10 7.17
N LYS A 82 -2.41 -18.40 8.09
CA LYS A 82 -2.53 -18.05 9.52
C LYS A 82 -2.02 -16.65 9.86
N THR A 83 -1.38 -15.97 8.93
CA THR A 83 -0.76 -14.65 9.13
C THR A 83 -1.69 -13.49 8.80
N LYS A 84 -2.99 -13.73 8.61
CA LYS A 84 -3.99 -12.71 8.24
C LYS A 84 -4.18 -11.61 9.29
N ASP A 85 -3.75 -11.87 10.52
CA ASP A 85 -4.05 -11.02 11.66
C ASP A 85 -2.95 -9.99 11.99
N ILE A 86 -1.75 -10.11 11.39
CA ILE A 86 -0.60 -9.24 11.73
C ILE A 86 0.11 -8.76 10.48
N ILE A 87 0.38 -7.45 10.41
CA ILE A 87 1.31 -6.84 9.44
C ILE A 87 2.40 -6.05 10.17
N ILE A 88 3.63 -6.15 9.67
CA ILE A 88 4.77 -5.39 10.15
C ILE A 88 5.29 -4.54 9.00
N LEU A 89 5.38 -3.24 9.23
CA LEU A 89 5.82 -2.25 8.27
C LEU A 89 7.10 -1.61 8.79
N ASP A 90 8.20 -1.78 8.05
CA ASP A 90 9.50 -1.21 8.39
C ASP A 90 9.75 0.03 7.52
N GLU A 91 9.71 1.20 8.15
CA GLU A 91 9.77 2.52 7.50
C GLU A 91 8.90 2.64 6.24
N PRO A 92 7.56 2.40 6.34
CA PRO A 92 6.67 2.38 5.18
C PRO A 92 6.44 3.75 4.53
N THR A 93 6.98 4.81 5.12
CA THR A 93 6.66 6.21 4.82
C THR A 93 7.89 7.03 4.44
N ASP A 94 9.02 6.38 4.13
CA ASP A 94 10.21 7.11 3.67
C ASP A 94 9.89 7.90 2.40
N GLY A 95 10.15 9.21 2.42
CA GLY A 95 9.81 10.13 1.35
C GLY A 95 8.36 10.63 1.33
N PHE A 96 7.50 10.23 2.27
CA PHE A 96 6.13 10.77 2.35
C PHE A 96 6.09 12.20 2.86
N SER A 97 5.19 12.99 2.28
CA SER A 97 4.80 14.27 2.85
C SER A 97 3.94 14.07 4.10
N THR A 98 3.83 15.13 4.90
CA THR A 98 2.91 15.21 6.04
C THR A 98 1.48 14.85 5.65
N GLU A 99 1.00 15.24 4.47
CA GLU A 99 -0.35 14.95 4.00
C GLU A 99 -0.52 13.46 3.65
N GLN A 100 0.47 12.87 2.96
CA GLN A 100 0.49 11.44 2.63
C GLN A 100 0.50 10.55 3.89
N LEU A 101 1.16 11.00 4.96
CA LEU A 101 1.13 10.32 6.26
C LEU A 101 -0.28 10.27 6.87
N ASP A 102 -1.09 11.31 6.70
CA ASP A 102 -2.49 11.29 7.16
C ASP A 102 -3.31 10.27 6.35
N LYS A 103 -3.05 10.17 5.05
CA LYS A 103 -3.75 9.22 4.15
C LYS A 103 -3.35 7.78 4.39
N MET A 104 -2.10 7.52 4.79
CA MET A 104 -1.67 6.18 5.16
C MET A 104 -2.57 5.60 6.26
N ARG A 105 -2.99 6.42 7.23
CA ARG A 105 -3.94 5.99 8.26
C ARG A 105 -5.22 5.42 7.64
N ASP A 106 -5.81 6.13 6.69
CA ASP A 106 -7.06 5.71 6.03
C ASP A 106 -6.88 4.37 5.30
N VAL A 107 -5.74 4.15 4.66
CA VAL A 107 -5.39 2.88 4.00
C VAL A 107 -5.24 1.75 5.02
N LEU A 108 -4.54 1.99 6.13
CA LEU A 108 -4.36 0.99 7.19
C LEU A 108 -5.68 0.62 7.89
N GLU A 109 -6.58 1.59 8.08
CA GLU A 109 -7.93 1.33 8.60
C GLU A 109 -8.74 0.46 7.62
N GLN A 110 -8.67 0.72 6.30
CA GLN A 110 -9.34 -0.08 5.29
C GLN A 110 -8.77 -1.49 5.12
N LEU A 111 -7.48 -1.67 5.38
CA LEU A 111 -6.82 -2.97 5.34
C LEU A 111 -7.43 -3.96 6.35
N GLY A 112 -7.94 -3.45 7.48
CA GLY A 112 -8.73 -4.23 8.44
C GLY A 112 -7.96 -5.35 9.14
N ILE A 113 -6.62 -5.26 9.20
CA ILE A 113 -5.77 -6.22 9.90
C ILE A 113 -5.84 -5.97 11.41
N LYS A 114 -5.93 -7.04 12.20
CA LYS A 114 -6.10 -6.95 13.67
C LYS A 114 -4.94 -6.26 14.37
N GLN A 115 -3.71 -6.51 13.93
CA GLN A 115 -2.50 -5.91 14.50
C GLN A 115 -1.59 -5.38 13.41
N THR A 116 -1.38 -4.07 13.41
CA THR A 116 -0.35 -3.41 12.62
C THR A 116 0.80 -3.02 13.55
N ILE A 117 2.03 -3.34 13.15
CA ILE A 117 3.26 -2.87 13.82
C ILE A 117 3.99 -2.01 12.80
N ILE A 118 4.26 -0.76 13.18
CA ILE A 118 4.98 0.20 12.34
C ILE A 118 6.28 0.54 13.04
N VAL A 119 7.39 0.37 12.33
CA VAL A 119 8.68 0.91 12.72
C VAL A 119 8.87 2.19 11.94
N SER A 120 8.98 3.31 12.65
CA SER A 120 9.30 4.58 12.01
C SER A 120 10.00 5.56 12.93
N HIS A 121 10.78 6.45 12.33
CA HIS A 121 11.32 7.65 12.96
C HIS A 121 10.39 8.88 12.84
N GLU A 122 9.27 8.77 12.10
CA GLU A 122 8.33 9.86 11.88
C GLU A 122 7.41 10.11 13.09
N SER A 123 7.62 11.24 13.77
CA SER A 123 6.83 11.62 14.96
C SER A 123 5.33 11.77 14.70
N LYS A 124 4.93 12.10 13.46
CA LYS A 124 3.53 12.24 13.09
C LYS A 124 2.76 10.92 13.19
N ILE A 125 3.42 9.78 13.02
CA ILE A 125 2.81 8.46 13.18
C ILE A 125 2.31 8.24 14.61
N GLU A 126 2.94 8.87 15.61
CA GLU A 126 2.47 8.81 17.01
C GLU A 126 1.03 9.33 17.16
N SER A 127 0.52 10.15 16.23
CA SER A 127 -0.83 10.73 16.30
C SER A 127 -1.97 9.77 15.94
N PHE A 128 -1.69 8.66 15.26
CA PHE A 128 -2.72 7.72 14.81
C PHE A 128 -2.44 6.26 15.18
N VAL A 129 -1.50 6.01 16.09
CA VAL A 129 -1.24 4.68 16.67
C VAL A 129 -1.78 4.57 18.10
N GLU A 130 -2.12 3.35 18.52
CA GLU A 130 -2.66 3.10 19.86
C GLU A 130 -1.57 3.02 20.94
N LYS A 131 -0.36 2.55 20.57
CA LYS A 131 0.76 2.32 21.48
C LYS A 131 2.06 2.71 20.79
N VAL A 132 2.92 3.42 21.53
CA VAL A 132 4.24 3.85 21.07
C VAL A 132 5.32 3.16 21.90
N LEU A 133 6.26 2.50 21.25
CA LEU A 133 7.44 1.88 21.87
C LEU A 133 8.69 2.64 21.43
N LYS A 134 9.31 3.39 22.33
CA LYS A 134 10.53 4.16 22.03
C LYS A 134 11.75 3.28 22.24
N VAL A 135 12.61 3.19 21.22
CA VAL A 135 13.84 2.39 21.23
C VAL A 135 15.03 3.33 21.13
N SER A 136 16.05 3.13 21.96
CA SER A 136 17.30 3.90 21.94
C SER A 136 18.50 2.96 21.98
N LYS A 137 19.57 3.30 21.26
CA LYS A 137 20.83 2.56 21.33
C LYS A 137 21.43 2.70 22.74
N SER A 138 21.86 1.57 23.32
CA SER A 138 22.59 1.52 24.60
C SER A 138 24.06 1.89 24.43
#